data_AF-A0A914TD36-F1
#
_entry.id   AF-A0A914TD36-F1
#
_cell.length_a   1.000
_cell.length_b   1.000
_cell.length_c   1.000
_cell.angle_alpha   90.00
_cell.angle_beta   90.00
_cell.angle_gamma   90.00
#
_symmetry.space_group_name_H-M   'P 1'
#
loop_
_entity.id
_entity.type
_entity.pdbx_description
1 polymer ?
#
loop_
_entity_poly.entity_id
_entity_poly.type
_entity_poly.pdbx_seq_one_letter_code
_entity_poly.pdbx_strand_id
1 'polypeptide(L)'
;MFKLFIEPLKKLNLNIVEYCLLFSIALFHPEPSLSSIGQQHLQRSYDNFVKLLYEFILENKRSSILLLNEAFQHQINFEVSKRMSEIMGLVNILQAVNLTYHGLIGCPVEMDFVFKG
;
A
#
# COMPACT_ATOMS: atom_id res chain seq x y z
N MET A 1 -12.41 -4.87 -16.23
CA MET A 1 -12.40 -4.25 -14.89
C MET A 1 -11.00 -4.29 -14.25
N PHE A 2 -10.34 -5.46 -14.16
CA PHE A 2 -8.97 -5.59 -13.60
C PHE A 2 -7.86 -4.72 -14.24
N LYS A 3 -7.91 -4.47 -15.56
CA LYS A 3 -6.92 -3.61 -16.25
C LYS A 3 -6.84 -2.18 -15.69
N LEU A 4 -7.93 -1.63 -15.17
CA LEU A 4 -7.95 -0.27 -14.58
C LEU A 4 -7.20 -0.19 -13.24
N PHE A 5 -6.97 -1.33 -12.57
CA PHE A 5 -6.30 -1.44 -11.27
C PHE A 5 -4.82 -1.78 -11.40
N ILE A 6 -4.50 -2.63 -12.38
CA ILE A 6 -3.13 -3.07 -12.64
C ILE A 6 -2.30 -1.94 -13.25
N GLU A 7 -2.87 -1.12 -14.14
CA GLU A 7 -2.14 -0.03 -14.80
C GLU A 7 -1.56 1.02 -13.82
N PRO A 8 -2.31 1.52 -12.82
CA PRO A 8 -1.75 2.39 -11.79
C PRO A 8 -0.67 1.72 -10.94
N LEU A 9 -0.85 0.45 -10.56
CA LEU A 9 0.15 -0.32 -9.80
C LEU A 9 1.45 -0.50 -10.60
N LYS A 10 1.35 -0.80 -11.90
CA LYS A 10 2.48 -0.93 -12.83
C LYS A 10 3.25 0.39 -12.98
N LYS A 11 2.56 1.53 -13.02
CA LYS A 11 3.19 2.85 -13.14
C LYS A 11 4.06 3.24 -11.94
N LEU A 12 3.79 2.71 -10.75
CA LEU A 12 4.56 3.01 -9.54
C LEU A 12 5.87 2.22 -9.42
N ASN A 13 6.08 1.21 -10.28
CA ASN A 13 7.24 0.33 -10.28
C ASN A 13 7.59 -0.13 -8.84
N LEU A 14 6.59 -0.73 -8.18
CA LEU A 14 6.70 -1.19 -6.80
C LEU A 14 7.66 -2.38 -6.76
N ASN A 15 8.59 -2.39 -5.80
CA ASN A 15 9.33 -3.61 -5.52
C ASN A 15 8.43 -4.62 -4.78
N ILE A 16 8.89 -5.88 -4.69
CA ILE A 16 8.09 -6.97 -4.12
C ILE A 16 7.64 -6.69 -2.68
N VAL A 17 8.47 -6.01 -1.88
CA VAL A 17 8.17 -5.69 -0.48
C VAL A 17 7.12 -4.57 -0.40
N GLU A 18 7.27 -3.50 -1.20
CA GLU A 18 6.26 -2.44 -1.32
C GLU A 18 4.91 -3.01 -1.75
N TYR A 19 4.89 -3.95 -2.70
CA TYR A 19 3.68 -4.61 -3.16
C TYR A 19 3.02 -5.46 -2.06
N CYS A 20 3.79 -6.27 -1.33
CA CYS A 20 3.28 -7.08 -0.21
C CYS A 20 2.69 -6.22 0.92
N LEU A 21 3.36 -5.10 1.26
CA LEU A 21 2.89 -4.17 2.27
C LEU A 21 1.61 -3.45 1.81
N LEU A 22 1.56 -3.00 0.56
CA LEU A 22 0.36 -2.43 -0.05
C LEU A 22 -0.83 -3.39 -0.01
N PHE A 23 -0.63 -4.65 -0.37
CA PHE A 23 -1.66 -5.67 -0.32
C PHE A 23 -2.15 -5.93 1.11
N SER A 24 -1.22 -5.97 2.08
CA SER A 24 -1.57 -6.12 3.50
C SER A 24 -2.41 -4.94 4.01
N ILE A 25 -2.06 -3.71 3.63
CA ILE A 25 -2.84 -2.51 3.98
C ILE A 25 -4.26 -2.60 3.39
N ALA A 26 -4.39 -3.05 2.14
CA ALA A 26 -5.71 -3.22 1.51
C ALA A 26 -6.54 -4.31 2.20
N LEU A 27 -5.92 -5.39 2.69
CA LEU A 27 -6.59 -6.50 3.37
C LEU A 27 -7.04 -6.13 4.80
N PHE A 28 -6.22 -5.41 5.56
CA PHE A 28 -6.51 -5.06 6.95
C PHE A 28 -7.32 -3.77 7.11
N HIS A 29 -7.97 -3.29 6.04
CA HIS A 29 -8.82 -2.11 6.12
C HIS A 29 -9.97 -2.34 7.12
N PRO A 30 -10.25 -1.38 8.04
CA PRO A 30 -11.33 -1.52 9.00
C PRO A 30 -12.68 -1.74 8.31
N GLU A 31 -13.33 -2.86 8.60
CA GLU A 31 -14.69 -3.14 8.12
C GLU A 31 -15.74 -2.66 9.13
N PRO A 32 -16.73 -1.84 8.71
CA PRO A 32 -17.78 -1.33 9.60
C PRO A 32 -18.67 -2.42 10.21
N SER A 33 -18.73 -3.59 9.57
CA SER A 33 -19.55 -4.75 9.95
C SER A 33 -18.98 -5.52 11.16
N LEU A 34 -17.72 -5.28 11.52
CA LEU A 34 -17.08 -5.98 12.64
C LEU A 34 -17.46 -5.38 13.99
N SER A 35 -17.29 -6.17 15.05
CA SER A 35 -17.39 -5.67 16.42
C SER A 35 -16.38 -4.56 16.68
N SER A 36 -16.64 -3.67 17.64
CA SER A 36 -15.73 -2.58 18.01
C SER A 36 -14.31 -3.08 18.33
N ILE A 37 -14.21 -4.23 19.00
CA ILE A 37 -12.94 -4.90 19.30
C ILE A 37 -12.26 -5.36 17.99
N GLY A 38 -13.01 -6.01 17.09
CA GLY A 38 -12.49 -6.44 15.78
C GLY A 38 -11.99 -5.27 14.93
N GLN A 39 -12.76 -4.16 14.90
CA GLN A 39 -12.37 -2.92 14.22
C GLN A 39 -11.07 -2.34 14.80
N GLN A 40 -10.92 -2.31 16.13
CA GLN A 40 -9.69 -1.84 16.76
C GLN A 40 -8.47 -2.72 16.41
N HIS A 41 -8.65 -4.04 16.34
CA HIS A 41 -7.57 -4.94 15.93
C HIS A 41 -7.17 -4.75 14.47
N LEU A 42 -8.14 -4.63 13.55
CA LEU A 42 -7.86 -4.33 12.15
C LEU A 42 -7.20 -2.96 11.99
N GLN A 43 -7.70 -1.93 12.66
CA GLN A 43 -7.12 -0.58 12.63
C GLN A 43 -5.65 -0.59 13.08
N ARG A 44 -5.33 -1.30 14.19
CA ARG A 44 -3.94 -1.42 14.64
C ARG A 44 -3.04 -2.11 13.63
N SER A 45 -3.53 -3.20 13.02
CA SER A 45 -2.78 -3.90 11.97
C SER A 45 -2.58 -3.01 10.74
N TYR A 46 -3.63 -2.31 10.30
CA TYR A 46 -3.58 -1.33 9.22
C TYR A 46 -2.53 -0.24 9.49
N ASP A 47 -2.60 0.42 10.65
CA ASP A 47 -1.65 1.48 11.03
C ASP A 47 -0.21 0.96 11.08
N ASN A 48 -0.01 -0.27 11.58
CA ASN A 48 1.31 -0.90 11.63
C ASN A 48 1.86 -1.14 10.21
N PHE A 49 1.07 -1.68 9.28
CA PHE A 49 1.53 -1.90 7.91
C PHE A 49 1.78 -0.60 7.15
N VAL A 50 0.95 0.42 7.36
CA VAL A 50 1.17 1.78 6.83
C VAL A 50 2.50 2.34 7.33
N LYS A 51 2.79 2.20 8.63
CA LYS A 51 4.05 2.64 9.23
C LYS A 51 5.25 1.88 8.64
N LEU A 52 5.17 0.55 8.52
CA LEU A 52 6.24 -0.27 7.95
C LEU A 52 6.52 0.10 6.49
N LEU A 53 5.48 0.37 5.70
CA LEU A 53 5.63 0.82 4.31
C LEU A 53 6.36 2.18 4.25
N TYR A 54 5.97 3.12 5.11
CA TYR A 54 6.64 4.42 5.21
C TYR A 54 8.13 4.28 5.56
N GLU A 55 8.44 3.49 6.60
CA GLU A 55 9.81 3.23 7.04
C GLU A 55 10.65 2.57 5.93
N PHE A 56 10.09 1.59 5.22
CA PHE A 56 10.77 0.90 4.13
C PHE A 56 11.06 1.81 2.94
N ILE A 57 10.13 2.68 2.56
CA ILE A 57 10.34 3.65 1.48
C ILE A 57 11.40 4.68 1.90
N LEU A 58 11.34 5.16 3.14
CA LEU A 58 12.31 6.11 3.70
C LEU A 58 13.72 5.51 3.71
N GLU A 59 13.87 4.27 4.16
CA GLU A 59 15.14 3.58 4.26
C GLU A 59 15.74 3.27 2.88
N ASN A 60 14.94 2.81 1.91
CA ASN A 60 15.41 2.61 0.54
C ASN A 60 15.90 3.91 -0.11
N LYS A 61 15.22 5.04 0.17
CA LYS A 61 15.64 6.35 -0.34
C LYS A 61 16.88 6.89 0.37
N ARG A 62 17.01 6.68 1.68
CA ARG A 62 18.21 7.06 2.45
C ARG A 62 19.42 6.22 2.06
N SER A 63 19.27 4.91 1.91
CA SER A 63 20.37 4.01 1.49
C SER A 63 20.86 4.30 0.08
N SER A 64 20.00 4.83 -0.79
CA SER A 64 20.38 5.29 -2.13
C SER A 64 21.14 6.63 -2.13
N ILE A 65 21.06 7.39 -1.03
CA ILE A 65 21.71 8.69 -0.84
C ILE A 65 22.67 8.55 0.35
N LEU A 66 23.80 7.87 0.11
CA LEU A 66 24.87 7.78 1.09
C LEU A 66 25.48 9.17 1.29
N LEU A 67 25.34 9.64 2.55
CA LEU A 67 25.73 10.95 3.08
C LEU A 67 24.77 12.05 2.63
N LEU A 68 24.10 12.77 3.55
CA LEU A 68 23.89 14.23 3.44
C LEU A 68 23.05 14.88 4.56
N ASN A 69 23.41 16.16 4.74
CA ASN A 69 22.89 17.26 5.56
C ASN A 69 21.35 17.39 5.70
N GLU A 70 20.93 18.16 6.70
CA GLU A 70 19.53 18.52 7.02
C GLU A 70 18.70 19.02 5.82
N ALA A 71 19.31 19.77 4.89
CA ALA A 71 18.63 20.24 3.67
C ALA A 71 18.16 19.11 2.74
N PHE A 72 18.89 17.99 2.69
CA PHE A 72 18.49 16.81 1.92
C PHE A 72 17.44 15.96 2.66
N GLN A 73 17.36 16.04 3.99
CA GLN A 73 16.29 15.36 4.74
C GLN A 73 14.92 15.90 4.36
N HIS A 74 14.78 17.21 4.14
CA HIS A 74 13.52 17.80 3.67
C HIS A 74 13.12 17.30 2.29
N GLN A 75 14.08 17.19 1.36
CA GLN A 75 13.82 16.69 0.01
C GLN A 75 13.46 15.19 0.03
N ILE A 76 14.17 14.38 0.82
CA ILE A 76 13.86 12.95 1.00
C ILE A 76 12.45 12.81 1.59
N ASN A 77 12.11 13.56 2.63
CA ASN A 77 10.79 13.49 3.26
C ASN A 77 9.68 13.93 2.30
N PHE A 78 9.91 14.93 1.45
CA PHE A 78 8.96 15.36 0.42
C PHE A 78 8.72 14.24 -0.61
N GLU A 79 9.76 13.62 -1.14
CA GLU A 79 9.66 12.53 -2.12
C GLU A 79 9.02 11.27 -1.53
N VAL A 80 9.33 10.93 -0.27
CA VAL A 80 8.70 9.83 0.47
C VAL A 80 7.22 10.12 0.66
N SER A 81 6.86 11.34 1.08
CA SER A 81 5.46 11.75 1.27
C SER A 81 4.67 11.70 -0.03
N LYS A 82 5.28 12.11 -1.15
CA LYS A 82 4.68 12.02 -2.49
C LYS A 82 4.42 10.57 -2.89
N ARG A 83 5.42 9.69 -2.78
CA ARG A 83 5.28 8.25 -3.11
C ARG A 83 4.26 7.58 -2.20
N MET A 84 4.24 7.93 -0.92
CA MET A 84 3.24 7.44 0.03
C MET A 84 1.82 7.85 -0.37
N SER A 85 1.63 9.12 -0.76
CA SER A 85 0.33 9.61 -1.25
C SER A 85 -0.14 8.86 -2.50
N GLU A 86 0.75 8.61 -3.45
CA GLU A 86 0.46 7.82 -4.65
C GLU A 86 0.03 6.38 -4.30
N ILE A 87 0.74 5.73 -3.38
CA ILE A 87 0.43 4.37 -2.93
C ILE A 87 -0.90 4.33 -2.15
N MET A 88 -1.15 5.28 -1.26
CA MET A 88 -2.41 5.37 -0.52
C MET A 88 -3.61 5.66 -1.44
N GLY A 89 -3.39 6.39 -2.54
CA GLY A 89 -4.38 6.52 -3.61
C GLY A 89 -4.80 5.16 -4.18
N LEU A 90 -3.86 4.22 -4.34
CA LEU A 90 -4.15 2.86 -4.80
C LEU A 90 -4.85 2.01 -3.74
N VAL A 91 -4.54 2.20 -2.46
CA VAL A 91 -5.24 1.54 -1.35
C VAL A 91 -6.74 1.84 -1.42
N ASN A 92 -7.12 3.10 -1.57
CA ASN A 92 -8.53 3.51 -1.68
C ASN A 92 -9.23 2.87 -2.88
N ILE A 93 -8.50 2.79 -4.00
CA ILE A 93 -8.99 2.17 -5.24
C ILE A 93 -9.17 0.65 -5.05
N LEU A 94 -8.23 -0.03 -4.39
CA LEU A 94 -8.33 -1.47 -4.07
C LEU A 94 -9.46 -1.78 -3.10
N GLN A 95 -9.65 -0.94 -2.08
CA GLN A 95 -10.77 -1.07 -1.13
C GLN A 95 -12.12 -0.88 -1.81
N ALA A 96 -12.25 0.08 -2.73
CA ALA A 96 -13.46 0.26 -3.51
C ALA A 96 -13.80 -0.99 -4.33
N VAL A 97 -12.80 -1.67 -4.92
CA VAL A 97 -13.00 -2.95 -5.61
C VAL A 97 -13.37 -4.05 -4.65
N ASN A 98 -12.67 -4.16 -3.53
CA ASN A 98 -12.90 -5.22 -2.55
C ASN A 98 -14.32 -5.11 -1.97
N LEU A 99 -14.83 -3.88 -1.74
CA LEU A 99 -16.23 -3.62 -1.38
C LEU A 99 -17.23 -4.00 -2.49
N THR A 100 -16.83 -3.90 -3.76
CA THR A 100 -17.68 -4.35 -4.89
C THR A 100 -17.73 -5.89 -4.97
N TYR A 101 -16.65 -6.57 -4.59
CA TYR A 101 -16.56 -8.04 -4.56
C TYR A 101 -17.06 -8.67 -3.25
N HIS A 102 -17.10 -7.97 -2.12
CA HIS A 102 -17.73 -8.50 -0.90
C HIS A 102 -19.27 -8.61 -1.01
N GLY A 103 -19.89 -8.01 -2.03
CA GLY A 103 -21.26 -8.34 -2.45
C GLY A 103 -21.38 -9.64 -3.27
N LEU A 104 -20.26 -10.23 -3.70
CA LEU A 104 -20.15 -11.44 -4.52
C LEU A 104 -18.96 -12.29 -4.02
N ILE A 105 -19.14 -12.87 -2.84
CA ILE A 105 -18.45 -14.07 -2.29
C ILE A 105 -17.22 -14.56 -3.09
N GLY A 106 -16.02 -14.36 -2.51
CA GLY A 106 -14.95 -15.37 -2.53
C GLY A 106 -14.24 -15.67 -3.87
N CYS A 107 -13.64 -14.68 -4.53
CA CYS A 107 -12.72 -14.95 -5.65
C CYS A 107 -11.25 -14.78 -5.21
N PRO A 108 -10.43 -15.86 -5.23
CA PRO A 108 -8.99 -15.76 -5.01
C PRO A 108 -8.39 -15.05 -6.23
N VAL A 109 -7.76 -13.89 -6.03
CA VAL A 109 -7.02 -13.22 -7.10
C VAL A 109 -5.76 -14.05 -7.34
N GLU A 110 -5.74 -14.81 -8.43
CA GLU A 110 -4.56 -15.52 -8.92
C GLU A 110 -3.40 -14.52 -9.08
N MET A 111 -2.34 -14.71 -8.28
CA MET A 111 -1.16 -13.84 -8.25
C MET A 111 -0.30 -13.89 -9.53
N ASP A 112 -0.65 -14.72 -10.51
CA ASP A 112 0.16 -15.00 -11.69
C ASP A 112 0.20 -13.85 -12.72
N PHE A 113 -0.69 -12.86 -12.62
CA PHE A 113 -0.79 -11.78 -13.62
C PHE A 113 0.16 -10.60 -13.41
N VAL A 114 0.79 -10.45 -12.24
CA VAL A 114 1.61 -9.26 -11.93
C VAL A 114 3.11 -9.47 -12.26
N PHE A 115 3.59 -10.72 -12.28
CA PHE A 115 5.01 -11.04 -12.45
C PHE A 115 5.42 -11.46 -13.88
N LYS A 116 4.48 -11.51 -14.84
CA LYS A 116 4.78 -11.71 -16.27
C LYS A 116 4.33 -10.50 -17.07
N GLY A 117 5.26 -9.59 -17.32
CA GLY A 117 5.09 -8.43 -18.19
C GLY A 117 6.27 -7.51 -18.10
#